data_AF-A0A6N9VLP3-F1
#
_entry.id   AF-A0A6N9VLP3-F1
#
_cell.length_a   1.000
_cell.length_b   1.000
_cell.length_c   1.000
_cell.angle_alpha   90.00
_cell.angle_beta   90.00
_cell.angle_gamma   90.00
#
_symmetry.space_group_name_H-M   'P 1'
#
loop_
_entity.id
_entity.type
_entity.pdbx_description
1 polymer ?
#
loop_
_entity_poly.entity_id
_entity_poly.type
_entity_poly.pdbx_seq_one_letter_code
_entity_poly.pdbx_strand_id
1 'polypeptide(L)' 'DDHDTAPDVIEVGNTQVAQYVDGGGLVDLTLESMRDLGMDDWVPGLADPGRFGGSQYGIPWYAANRVV' A
#
# COMPACT_ATOMS: atom_id res chain seq x y z
N ASP A 1 9.55 -24.45 -3.98
CA ASP A 1 9.25 -23.62 -2.80
C ASP A 1 10.04 -22.33 -2.90
N ASP A 2 9.40 -21.26 -3.38
CA ASP A 2 10.02 -19.93 -3.60
C ASP A 2 9.57 -18.90 -2.52
N HIS A 3 8.88 -19.39 -1.49
CA HIS A 3 8.39 -18.57 -0.38
C HIS A 3 9.51 -18.04 0.52
N ASP A 4 10.71 -18.64 0.49
CA ASP A 4 11.84 -18.23 1.34
C ASP A 4 12.67 -17.05 0.78
N THR A 5 12.43 -16.63 -0.48
CA THR A 5 13.21 -15.55 -1.10
C THR A 5 12.47 -14.21 -1.18
N ALA A 6 11.15 -14.20 -1.01
CA ALA A 6 10.35 -12.99 -1.13
C ALA A 6 10.32 -12.20 0.21
N PRO A 7 10.40 -10.86 0.17
CA PRO A 7 10.27 -10.04 1.38
C PRO A 7 8.84 -10.08 1.93
N ASP A 8 8.70 -10.08 3.26
CA ASP A 8 7.40 -10.00 3.93
C ASP A 8 6.71 -8.64 3.74
N VAL A 9 7.51 -7.57 3.66
CA VAL A 9 7.05 -6.19 3.50
C VAL A 9 7.94 -5.49 2.47
N ILE A 10 7.31 -4.75 1.57
CA ILE A 10 7.99 -3.91 0.59
C ILE A 10 7.54 -2.47 0.74
N GLU A 11 8.49 -1.54 0.64
CA GLU A 11 8.18 -0.13 0.40
C GLU A 11 8.20 0.10 -1.11
N VAL A 12 7.14 0.69 -1.64
CA VAL A 12 6.98 0.92 -3.07
C VAL A 12 6.60 2.37 -3.33
N GLY A 13 6.98 2.87 -4.50
CA GLY A 13 6.50 4.17 -4.97
C GLY A 13 5.02 4.14 -5.31
N ASN A 14 4.36 5.30 -5.24
CA ASN A 14 2.91 5.45 -5.48
C ASN A 14 2.39 4.76 -6.76
N THR A 15 3.17 4.76 -7.84
CA THR A 15 2.73 4.21 -9.14
C THR A 15 2.92 2.70 -9.29
N GLN A 16 3.53 2.05 -8.30
CA GLN A 16 3.93 0.63 -8.40
C GLN A 16 2.90 -0.31 -7.77
N VAL A 17 2.04 0.18 -6.86
CA VAL A 17 1.09 -0.66 -6.11
C VAL A 17 0.21 -1.51 -7.03
N ALA A 18 -0.40 -0.91 -8.06
CA ALA A 18 -1.27 -1.63 -9.00
C ALA A 18 -0.56 -2.83 -9.68
N GLN A 19 0.73 -2.70 -10.00
CA GLN A 19 1.50 -3.77 -10.64
C GLN A 19 1.69 -4.98 -9.71
N TYR A 20 1.87 -4.73 -8.41
CA TYR A 20 2.00 -5.80 -7.41
C TYR A 20 0.66 -6.44 -7.06
N VAL A 21 -0.45 -5.68 -7.11
CA VAL A 21 -1.81 -6.22 -6.97
C VAL A 21 -2.15 -7.16 -8.12
N ASP A 22 -1.87 -6.76 -9.38
CA ASP A 22 -2.11 -7.60 -10.56
C ASP A 22 -1.31 -8.91 -10.51
N GLY A 23 -0.12 -8.88 -9.90
CA GLY A 23 0.71 -10.07 -9.65
C GLY A 23 0.21 -10.98 -8.53
N GLY A 24 -0.84 -10.59 -7.79
CA GLY A 24 -1.36 -11.33 -6.64
C GLY A 24 -0.40 -11.37 -5.43
N GLY A 25 0.63 -10.52 -5.42
CA GLY A 25 1.69 -10.54 -4.40
C GLY A 25 1.39 -9.68 -3.17
N LEU A 26 0.27 -8.96 -3.14
CA LEU A 26 -0.10 -8.09 -2.02
C LEU A 26 -1.33 -8.61 -1.28
N VAL A 27 -1.27 -8.47 0.04
CA VAL A 27 -2.39 -8.77 0.94
C VAL A 27 -3.38 -7.60 0.91
N ASP A 28 -4.68 -7.91 0.86
CA ASP A 28 -5.73 -6.90 1.08
C ASP A 28 -5.72 -6.50 2.57
N LEU A 29 -5.41 -5.25 2.85
CA LEU A 29 -5.29 -4.66 4.18
C LEU A 29 -6.51 -3.83 4.56
N THR A 30 -7.61 -3.88 3.81
CA THR A 30 -8.76 -2.99 4.00
C THR A 30 -9.32 -3.04 5.42
N LEU A 31 -9.52 -4.24 5.96
CA LEU A 31 -10.11 -4.43 7.28
C LEU A 31 -9.16 -3.98 8.40
N GLU A 32 -7.90 -4.38 8.32
CA GLU A 32 -6.83 -4.00 9.24
C GLU A 32 -6.62 -2.48 9.22
N SER A 33 -6.70 -1.88 8.02
CA SER A 33 -6.56 -0.44 7.85
C SER A 33 -7.66 0.32 8.55
N MET A 34 -8.91 -0.15 8.45
CA MET A 34 -10.07 0.44 9.13
C MET A 34 -10.05 0.22 10.64
N ARG A 35 -9.58 -0.94 11.12
CA ARG A 35 -9.68 -1.32 12.53
C ARG A 35 -8.50 -0.88 13.37
N ASP A 36 -7.30 -1.05 12.83
CA ASP A 36 -6.07 -1.09 13.63
C ASP A 36 -5.00 -0.10 13.16
N LEU A 37 -5.03 0.33 11.88
CA LEU A 37 -3.97 1.18 11.29
C LEU A 37 -4.39 2.65 11.06
N GLY A 38 -5.58 3.03 11.52
CA GLY A 38 -6.03 4.42 11.54
C GLY A 38 -6.33 5.01 10.15
N MET A 39 -6.95 4.23 9.25
CA MET A 39 -7.28 4.69 7.87
C MET A 39 -7.99 6.06 7.85
N ASP A 40 -8.85 6.34 8.85
CA ASP A 40 -9.61 7.58 8.92
C ASP A 40 -8.73 8.83 9.14
N ASP A 41 -7.52 8.66 9.67
CA ASP A 41 -6.57 9.76 9.93
C ASP A 41 -5.65 10.02 8.73
N TRP A 42 -5.69 9.18 7.69
CA TRP A 42 -4.78 9.30 6.56
C TRP A 42 -5.19 10.45 5.66
N VAL A 43 -4.20 11.21 5.18
CA VAL A 43 -4.42 12.20 4.12
C VAL A 43 -4.87 11.45 2.86
N PRO A 44 -6.03 11.77 2.25
CA PRO A 44 -6.56 11.00 1.11
C PRO A 44 -5.56 10.82 -0.03
N GLY A 45 -4.84 11.90 -0.39
CA GLY A 45 -3.82 11.85 -1.45
C GLY A 45 -2.61 10.95 -1.16
N LEU A 46 -2.39 10.56 0.11
CA LEU A 46 -1.38 9.57 0.49
C LEU A 46 -1.95 8.15 0.58
N ALA A 47 -3.25 8.01 0.85
CA ALA A 47 -3.95 6.72 0.91
C ALA A 47 -4.30 6.16 -0.47
N ASP A 48 -4.68 7.04 -1.40
CA ASP A 48 -5.16 6.67 -2.74
C ASP A 48 -4.17 5.85 -3.58
N PRO A 49 -2.85 6.09 -3.55
CA PRO A 49 -1.89 5.24 -4.26
C PRO A 49 -1.90 3.78 -3.81
N GLY A 50 -2.27 3.52 -2.56
CA GLY A 50 -2.42 2.17 -2.01
C GLY A 50 -3.75 1.50 -2.37
N ARG A 51 -4.69 2.22 -3.01
CA ARG A 51 -6.02 1.70 -3.34
C ARG A 51 -6.07 1.08 -4.73
N PHE A 52 -6.66 -0.10 -4.81
CA PHE A 52 -6.95 -0.76 -6.08
C PHE A 52 -8.29 -1.48 -5.99
N GLY A 53 -9.18 -1.27 -6.96
CA GLY A 53 -10.48 -1.96 -7.00
C GLY A 53 -11.40 -1.70 -5.80
N GLY A 54 -11.18 -0.63 -5.03
CA GLY A 54 -11.92 -0.32 -3.80
C GLY A 54 -11.32 -0.92 -2.53
N SER A 55 -10.30 -1.77 -2.64
CA SER A 55 -9.53 -2.32 -1.52
C SER A 55 -8.23 -1.53 -1.30
N GLN A 56 -7.73 -1.58 -0.06
CA GLN A 56 -6.46 -0.99 0.36
C GLN A 56 -5.37 -2.05 0.41
N TYR A 57 -4.27 -1.86 -0.32
CA TYR A 57 -3.15 -2.79 -0.40
C TYR A 57 -1.82 -2.21 0.11
N GLY A 58 -1.81 -0.94 0.53
CA GLY A 58 -0.63 -0.28 1.06
C GLY A 58 -0.98 0.73 2.14
N ILE A 59 -0.06 0.95 3.07
CA ILE A 59 -0.20 1.91 4.17
C ILE A 59 0.67 3.13 3.84
N PRO A 60 0.15 4.37 3.96
CA PRO A 60 0.96 5.56 3.77
C PRO A 60 2.11 5.63 4.79
N TRP A 61 3.35 5.73 4.32
CA TRP A 61 4.53 5.76 5.19
C TRP A 61 5.30 7.09 5.12
N TYR A 62 5.72 7.51 3.92
CA TYR A 62 6.42 8.78 3.71
C TYR A 62 5.75 9.64 2.65
N ALA A 63 5.77 10.95 2.88
CA ALA A 63 5.41 11.97 1.90
C ALA A 63 6.60 12.90 1.69
N ALA A 64 7.01 13.07 0.42
CA ALA A 64 8.11 13.95 0.06
C ALA A 64 7.69 14.86 -1.10
N ASN A 65 7.87 16.18 -0.92
CA ASN A 65 7.76 17.16 -1.99
C ASN A 65 9.16 17.61 -2.41
N ARG A 66 9.39 17.68 -3.71
CA ARG A 66 10.57 18.32 -4.30
C ARG A 66 10.26 19.80 -4.52
N VAL A 67 11.00 20.69 -3.85
CA VAL A 67 11.02 22.12 -4.17
C VAL A 67 12.05 22.31 -5.29
N VAL A 68 11.67 23.06 -6.33
CA VAL A 68 12.55 23.46 -7.44
C VAL A 68 12.74 24.96 -7.45
#